data_AF-K9SEC3-F1
#
_entry.id   AF-K9SEC3-F1
#
_cell.length_a   1.000
_cell.length_b   1.000
_cell.length_c   1.000
_cell.angle_alpha   90.00
_cell.angle_beta   90.00
_cell.angle_gamma   90.00
#
_symmetry.space_group_name_H-M   'P 1'
#
loop_
_entity.id
_entity.type
_entity.pdbx_description
1 polymer ?
#
loop_
_entity_poly.entity_id
_entity_poly.type
_entity_poly.pdbx_seq_one_letter_code
_entity_poly.pdbx_strand_id
1 'polypeptide(L)'
;MNQQINLTDEKGRTLECFLEATLQVDQVDYLLLQPINHSVQIFAWAEDDILEIIDETEEDQVFSTAQAVLAEQDLKLHNTAYTLTVTGALPEVDPEEIVTVDTEEEGDCEEFQELAHFYYEEQEYSVLTAIDPLLFFAKKNENDTWQLLSSEELQEIEPYIEEHLIETNENL
;
A
#
# COMPACT_ATOMS: atom_id res chain seq x y z
N MET A 1 10.64 -5.11 -20.00
CA MET A 1 11.28 -5.13 -18.66
C MET A 1 10.87 -3.83 -18.02
N ASN A 2 10.00 -3.89 -17.01
CA ASN A 2 9.59 -2.68 -16.28
C ASN A 2 10.81 -2.19 -15.50
N GLN A 3 11.04 -0.88 -15.51
CA GLN A 3 12.14 -0.28 -14.77
C GLN A 3 11.85 -0.39 -13.27
N GLN A 4 12.82 -0.85 -12.49
CA GLN A 4 12.69 -0.98 -11.04
C GLN A 4 13.25 0.26 -10.35
N ILE A 5 12.52 0.78 -9.37
CA ILE A 5 12.86 1.94 -8.55
C ILE A 5 12.76 1.55 -7.09
N ASN A 6 13.73 1.97 -6.28
CA ASN A 6 13.70 1.74 -4.84
C ASN A 6 13.32 3.03 -4.13
N LEU A 7 12.28 2.96 -3.33
CA LEU A 7 11.95 3.97 -2.33
C LEU A 7 12.61 3.60 -1.00
N THR A 8 13.04 4.59 -0.23
CA THR A 8 13.71 4.39 1.06
C THR A 8 13.14 5.36 2.07
N ASP A 9 12.69 4.84 3.20
CA ASP A 9 12.17 5.66 4.28
C ASP A 9 13.28 6.15 5.23
N GLU A 10 12.88 6.95 6.21
CA GLU A 10 13.76 7.52 7.23
C GLU A 10 14.37 6.49 8.20
N LYS A 11 13.82 5.26 8.25
CA LYS A 11 14.36 4.13 9.01
C LYS A 11 15.35 3.30 8.18
N GLY A 12 15.53 3.62 6.90
CA GLY A 12 16.40 2.90 5.97
C GLY A 12 15.81 1.60 5.45
N ARG A 13 14.50 1.37 5.64
CA ARG A 13 13.78 0.28 4.96
C ARG A 13 13.68 0.62 3.47
N THR A 14 13.53 -0.39 2.64
CA THR A 14 13.36 -0.20 1.19
C THR A 14 12.06 -0.80 0.70
N LEU A 15 11.45 -0.17 -0.30
CA LEU A 15 10.33 -0.70 -1.06
C LEU A 15 10.73 -0.72 -2.53
N GLU A 16 10.75 -1.91 -3.13
CA GLU A 16 11.01 -2.08 -4.55
C GLU A 16 9.71 -1.91 -5.34
N CYS A 17 9.74 -1.04 -6.35
CA CYS A 17 8.60 -0.72 -7.17
C CYS A 17 8.90 -0.88 -8.67
N PHE A 18 7.86 -1.19 -9.45
CA PHE A 18 7.85 -0.96 -10.88
C PHE A 18 7.51 0.50 -11.19
N LEU A 19 8.17 1.05 -12.20
CA LEU A 19 7.79 2.31 -12.81
C LEU A 19 6.56 2.11 -13.69
N GLU A 20 5.44 2.68 -13.28
CA GLU A 20 4.17 2.65 -14.03
C GLU A 20 4.12 3.81 -15.04
N ALA A 21 4.40 5.02 -14.58
CA ALA A 21 4.36 6.21 -15.42
C ALA A 21 5.37 7.27 -14.98
N THR A 22 5.67 8.19 -15.88
CA THR A 22 6.46 9.39 -15.59
C THR A 22 5.66 10.60 -15.99
N LEU A 23 5.47 11.52 -15.05
CA LEU A 23 4.81 12.80 -15.24
C LEU A 23 5.85 13.91 -15.13
N GLN A 24 5.83 14.86 -16.07
CA GLN A 24 6.70 16.03 -16.01
C GLN A 24 5.87 17.30 -15.77
N VAL A 25 6.05 17.92 -14.61
CA VAL A 25 5.39 19.19 -14.23
C VAL A 25 6.48 20.21 -13.93
N ASP A 26 6.44 21.37 -14.61
CA ASP A 26 7.41 22.46 -14.41
C ASP A 26 8.90 22.02 -14.45
N GLN A 27 9.23 21.11 -15.37
CA GLN A 27 10.58 20.53 -15.55
C GLN A 27 11.04 19.62 -14.41
N VAL A 28 10.15 19.25 -13.49
CA VAL A 28 10.38 18.23 -12.47
C VAL A 28 9.75 16.93 -12.93
N ASP A 29 10.55 15.86 -12.92
CA ASP A 29 10.08 14.51 -13.22
C ASP A 29 9.53 13.86 -11.94
N TYR A 30 8.28 13.44 -12.01
CA TYR A 30 7.56 12.67 -11.02
C TYR A 30 7.35 11.25 -11.54
N LEU A 31 7.47 10.26 -10.66
CA LEU A 31 7.23 8.86 -10.99
C LEU A 31 5.98 8.37 -10.30
N LEU A 32 5.17 7.64 -11.06
CA LEU A 32 4.13 6.77 -10.52
C LEU A 32 4.73 5.37 -10.37
N LEU A 33 4.68 4.85 -9.16
CA LEU A 33 5.36 3.62 -8.77
C LEU A 33 4.37 2.64 -8.15
N GLN A 34 4.41 1.38 -8.58
CA GLN A 34 3.65 0.30 -7.98
C GLN A 34 4.60 -0.69 -7.28
N PRO A 35 4.35 -1.09 -6.02
CA PRO A 35 5.13 -2.12 -5.35
C PRO A 35 5.24 -3.40 -6.18
N ILE A 36 6.43 -4.02 -6.18
CA ILE A 36 6.64 -5.31 -6.85
C ILE A 36 5.88 -6.43 -6.13
N ASN A 37 5.86 -6.36 -4.80
CA ASN A 37 5.15 -7.30 -3.93
C ASN A 37 3.78 -6.73 -3.56
N HIS A 38 2.84 -7.60 -3.23
CA HIS A 38 1.49 -7.18 -2.86
C HIS A 38 1.51 -6.40 -1.55
N SER A 39 0.90 -5.21 -1.53
CA SER A 39 0.80 -4.40 -0.32
C SER A 39 -0.27 -4.98 0.59
N VAL A 40 -0.02 -4.99 1.89
CA VAL A 40 -0.97 -5.46 2.89
C VAL A 40 -1.03 -4.50 4.06
N GLN A 41 -2.13 -4.55 4.79
CA GLN A 41 -2.34 -3.78 6.01
C GLN A 41 -2.87 -4.72 7.11
N ILE A 42 -2.55 -4.42 8.36
CA ILE A 42 -3.08 -5.14 9.52
C ILE A 42 -4.10 -4.22 10.18
N PHE A 43 -5.30 -4.74 10.38
CA PHE A 43 -6.39 -4.04 11.04
C PHE A 43 -6.75 -4.76 12.33
N ALA A 44 -7.16 -4.00 13.34
CA ALA A 44 -7.79 -4.52 14.53
C ALA A 44 -9.31 -4.50 14.35
N TRP A 45 -10.00 -5.53 14.81
CA TRP A 45 -11.46 -5.54 14.88
C TRP A 45 -11.93 -4.87 16.17
N ALA A 46 -12.68 -3.78 16.05
CA ALA A 46 -13.33 -3.11 17.16
C ALA A 46 -14.69 -3.72 17.51
N GLU A 47 -15.32 -3.22 18.58
CA GLU A 47 -16.72 -3.53 18.86
C GLU A 47 -17.61 -3.10 17.67
N ASP A 48 -18.65 -3.89 17.38
CA ASP A 48 -19.56 -3.72 16.22
C ASP A 48 -19.01 -4.12 14.83
N ASP A 49 -18.02 -5.02 14.78
CA ASP A 49 -17.46 -5.57 13.53
C ASP A 49 -16.87 -4.49 12.60
N ILE A 50 -16.21 -3.48 13.20
CA ILE A 50 -15.54 -2.38 12.50
C ILE A 50 -14.04 -2.64 12.46
N LEU A 51 -13.41 -2.41 11.31
CA LEU A 51 -11.96 -2.49 11.15
C LEU A 51 -11.32 -1.14 11.48
N GLU A 52 -10.36 -1.14 12.42
CA GLU A 52 -9.58 0.03 12.81
C GLU A 52 -8.13 -0.10 12.34
N ILE A 53 -7.60 1.01 11.80
CA ILE A 53 -6.18 1.14 11.46
C ILE A 53 -5.37 1.17 12.75
N ILE A 54 -4.38 0.29 12.85
CA ILE A 54 -3.48 0.23 14.01
C ILE A 54 -2.26 1.14 13.80
N ASP A 55 -1.68 1.61 14.90
CA ASP A 55 -0.43 2.38 14.83
C ASP A 55 0.81 1.47 14.68
N GLU A 56 1.95 2.08 14.36
CA GLU A 56 3.20 1.33 14.16
C GLU A 56 3.67 0.58 15.42
N THR A 57 3.34 1.06 16.62
CA THR A 57 3.73 0.39 17.88
C THR A 57 2.93 -0.90 18.07
N GLU A 58 1.66 -0.89 17.68
CA GLU A 58 0.81 -2.08 17.70
C GLU A 58 1.16 -3.02 16.55
N GLU A 59 1.40 -2.51 15.34
CA GLU A 59 1.89 -3.30 14.20
C GLU A 59 3.14 -4.09 14.57
N ASP A 60 4.13 -3.44 15.20
CA ASP A 60 5.37 -4.09 15.65
C ASP A 60 5.13 -5.24 16.63
N GLN A 61 4.07 -5.18 17.46
CA GLN A 61 3.72 -6.23 18.42
C GLN A 61 3.12 -7.45 17.73
N VAL A 62 2.22 -7.22 16.78
CA VAL A 62 1.46 -8.28 16.10
C VAL A 62 2.18 -8.85 14.88
N PHE A 63 3.20 -8.15 14.36
CA PHE A 63 3.92 -8.51 13.13
C PHE A 63 4.36 -9.98 13.09
N SER A 64 4.94 -10.48 14.18
CA SER A 64 5.44 -11.86 14.24
C SER A 64 4.33 -12.91 14.18
N THR A 65 3.15 -12.60 14.72
CA THR A 65 1.96 -13.46 14.67
C THR A 65 1.35 -13.42 13.27
N ALA A 66 1.17 -12.22 12.70
CA ALA A 66 0.70 -12.05 11.32
C ALA A 66 1.61 -12.79 10.32
N GLN A 67 2.93 -12.68 10.47
CA GLN A 67 3.90 -13.41 9.65
C GLN A 67 3.75 -14.93 9.78
N ALA A 68 3.51 -15.45 10.99
CA ALA A 68 3.33 -16.88 11.20
C ALA A 68 2.05 -17.41 10.53
N VAL A 69 0.94 -16.69 10.63
CA VAL A 69 -0.34 -17.10 10.06
C VAL A 69 -0.33 -17.00 8.53
N LEU A 70 0.24 -15.94 7.96
CA LEU A 70 0.44 -15.83 6.50
C LEU A 70 1.32 -16.96 5.95
N ALA A 71 2.32 -17.40 6.71
CA ALA A 71 3.21 -18.48 6.29
C ALA A 71 2.48 -19.84 6.17
N GLU A 72 1.32 -20.02 6.81
CA GLU A 72 0.48 -21.21 6.61
C GLU A 72 -0.09 -21.31 5.19
N GLN A 73 -0.14 -20.18 4.48
CA GLN A 73 -0.60 -20.05 3.10
C GLN A 73 0.55 -19.80 2.11
N ASP A 74 1.79 -20.11 2.49
CA ASP A 74 3.00 -19.85 1.69
C ASP A 74 3.23 -18.35 1.38
N LEU A 75 2.60 -17.44 2.12
CA LEU A 75 2.83 -16.00 2.04
C LEU A 75 3.91 -15.57 3.04
N LYS A 76 4.82 -14.69 2.62
CA LYS A 76 5.86 -14.13 3.50
C LYS A 76 5.67 -12.63 3.65
N LEU A 77 5.40 -12.20 4.88
CA LEU A 77 5.27 -10.80 5.26
C LEU A 77 6.63 -10.11 5.38
N HIS A 78 6.73 -8.90 4.86
CA HIS A 78 7.91 -8.04 4.88
C HIS A 78 7.56 -6.67 5.44
N ASN A 79 8.39 -6.18 6.37
CA ASN A 79 8.35 -4.81 6.85
C ASN A 79 9.17 -3.93 5.90
N THR A 80 8.52 -3.46 4.83
CA THR A 80 9.12 -2.61 3.78
C THR A 80 8.93 -1.12 4.10
N ALA A 81 9.56 -0.25 3.32
CA ALA A 81 9.32 1.19 3.46
C ALA A 81 7.85 1.52 3.14
N TYR A 82 7.24 2.43 3.92
CA TYR A 82 5.91 3.00 3.72
C TYR A 82 4.70 2.06 3.82
N THR A 83 4.84 0.77 3.54
CA THR A 83 3.77 -0.23 3.64
C THR A 83 4.34 -1.61 3.96
N LEU A 84 3.54 -2.49 4.54
CA LEU A 84 3.86 -3.92 4.61
C LEU A 84 3.63 -4.56 3.25
N THR A 85 4.45 -5.55 2.90
CA THR A 85 4.26 -6.31 1.66
C THR A 85 4.32 -7.81 1.88
N VAL A 86 3.67 -8.57 1.02
CA VAL A 86 3.74 -10.03 0.99
C VAL A 86 4.30 -10.55 -0.32
N THR A 87 5.22 -11.51 -0.21
CA THR A 87 5.62 -12.35 -1.36
C THR A 87 4.94 -13.70 -1.28
N GLY A 88 4.46 -14.19 -2.41
CA GLY A 88 3.78 -15.48 -2.52
C GLY A 88 2.71 -15.39 -3.61
N ALA A 89 1.99 -16.48 -3.85
CA ALA A 89 0.82 -16.43 -4.70
C ALA A 89 -0.39 -16.07 -3.84
N LEU A 90 -0.96 -14.87 -4.05
CA LEU A 90 -2.21 -14.52 -3.40
C LEU A 90 -3.34 -15.47 -3.86
N PRO A 91 -4.34 -15.72 -3.00
CA PRO A 91 -5.58 -16.36 -3.43
C PRO A 91 -6.24 -15.56 -4.56
N GLU A 92 -7.09 -16.21 -5.36
CA GLU A 92 -7.98 -15.48 -6.25
C GLU A 92 -8.95 -14.62 -5.42
N VAL A 93 -9.34 -13.46 -5.95
CA VAL A 93 -10.30 -12.59 -5.27
C VAL A 93 -11.63 -13.31 -5.12
N ASP A 94 -12.05 -13.53 -3.88
CA ASP A 94 -13.35 -14.07 -3.53
C ASP A 94 -14.29 -12.93 -3.10
N PRO A 95 -15.37 -12.64 -3.85
CA PRO A 95 -16.35 -11.62 -3.48
C PRO A 95 -17.00 -11.83 -2.09
N GLU A 96 -16.98 -13.05 -1.55
CA GLU A 96 -17.50 -13.34 -0.21
C GLU A 96 -16.50 -12.95 0.90
N GLU A 97 -15.21 -12.78 0.56
CA GLU A 97 -14.13 -12.38 1.48
C GLU A 97 -13.71 -10.90 1.31
N ILE A 98 -14.45 -10.15 0.49
CA ILE A 98 -14.24 -8.71 0.33
C ILE A 98 -14.87 -7.97 1.51
N VAL A 99 -14.06 -7.13 2.15
CA VAL A 99 -14.49 -6.22 3.21
C VAL A 99 -14.31 -4.78 2.74
N THR A 100 -15.29 -3.94 3.04
CA THR A 100 -15.24 -2.51 2.78
C THR A 100 -14.77 -1.79 4.03
N VAL A 101 -13.71 -1.00 3.92
CA VAL A 101 -13.15 -0.21 5.01
C VAL A 101 -13.39 1.27 4.72
N ASP A 102 -13.97 1.97 5.70
CA ASP A 102 -14.17 3.42 5.61
C ASP A 102 -12.80 4.12 5.68
N THR A 103 -12.57 5.06 4.77
CA THR A 103 -11.36 5.89 4.78
C THR A 103 -11.56 7.17 5.58
N GLU A 104 -10.50 7.92 5.81
CA GLU A 104 -10.61 9.25 6.43
C GLU A 104 -11.31 10.28 5.53
N GLU A 105 -11.47 10.01 4.23
CA GLU A 105 -12.14 10.90 3.29
C GLU A 105 -13.66 10.69 3.32
N GLU A 106 -14.41 11.78 3.53
CA GLU A 106 -15.87 11.71 3.70
C GLU A 106 -16.56 11.12 2.46
N GLY A 107 -17.08 9.90 2.63
CA GLY A 107 -17.85 9.19 1.61
C GLY A 107 -17.02 8.34 0.66
N ASP A 108 -15.74 8.12 0.97
CA ASP A 108 -14.88 7.18 0.26
C ASP A 108 -14.59 5.93 1.10
N CYS A 109 -14.67 4.77 0.45
CA CYS A 109 -14.45 3.47 1.06
C CYS A 109 -13.55 2.65 0.15
N GLU A 110 -12.61 1.92 0.74
CA GLU A 110 -11.72 1.02 0.01
C GLU A 110 -12.17 -0.43 0.18
N GLU A 111 -12.05 -1.22 -0.89
CA GLU A 111 -12.32 -2.66 -0.86
C GLU A 111 -11.02 -3.44 -0.63
N PHE A 112 -11.10 -4.38 0.30
CA PHE A 112 -9.98 -5.25 0.67
C PHE A 112 -10.39 -6.71 0.60
N GLN A 113 -9.45 -7.58 0.27
CA GLN A 113 -9.56 -9.03 0.48
C GLN A 113 -8.84 -9.43 1.77
N GLU A 114 -9.50 -10.23 2.61
CA GLU A 114 -8.85 -10.85 3.75
C GLU A 114 -7.88 -11.95 3.32
N LEU A 115 -6.63 -11.85 3.76
CA LEU A 115 -5.61 -12.88 3.54
C LEU A 115 -5.45 -13.79 4.76
N ALA A 116 -5.58 -13.24 5.96
CA ALA A 116 -5.38 -13.99 7.19
C ALA A 116 -6.11 -13.34 8.34
N HIS A 117 -6.53 -14.18 9.29
CA HIS A 117 -7.23 -13.77 10.48
C HIS A 117 -6.54 -14.37 11.71
N PHE A 118 -6.34 -13.58 12.77
CA PHE A 118 -5.65 -14.06 13.96
C PHE A 118 -6.00 -13.27 15.22
N TYR A 119 -5.67 -13.87 16.38
CA TYR A 119 -5.77 -13.22 17.68
C TYR A 119 -4.38 -12.93 18.23
N TYR A 120 -4.23 -11.76 18.85
CA TYR A 120 -3.10 -11.44 19.71
C TYR A 120 -3.64 -11.00 21.08
N GLU A 121 -3.26 -11.75 22.11
CA GLU A 121 -3.92 -11.72 23.42
C GLU A 121 -5.43 -12.01 23.31
N GLU A 122 -6.29 -11.02 23.55
CA GLU A 122 -7.76 -11.11 23.43
C GLU A 122 -8.30 -10.22 22.28
N GLN A 123 -7.40 -9.54 21.55
CA GLN A 123 -7.75 -8.66 20.44
C GLN A 123 -7.69 -9.41 19.11
N GLU A 124 -8.67 -9.18 18.27
CA GLU A 124 -8.85 -9.80 16.97
C GLU A 124 -8.27 -8.90 15.87
N TYR A 125 -7.58 -9.52 14.91
CA TYR A 125 -6.88 -8.83 13.82
C TYR A 125 -7.07 -9.55 12.49
N SER A 126 -7.06 -8.77 11.40
CA SER A 126 -7.02 -9.30 10.04
C SER A 126 -5.89 -8.66 9.23
N VAL A 127 -5.24 -9.46 8.40
CA VAL A 127 -4.31 -8.99 7.38
C VAL A 127 -5.06 -8.90 6.06
N LEU A 128 -5.14 -7.70 5.52
CA LEU A 128 -5.93 -7.38 4.34
C LEU A 128 -5.03 -6.89 3.20
N THR A 129 -5.38 -7.21 1.95
CA THR A 129 -4.79 -6.61 0.74
C THR A 129 -5.84 -5.78 0.03
N ALA A 130 -5.48 -4.58 -0.43
CA ALA A 130 -6.39 -3.77 -1.24
C ALA A 130 -6.68 -4.49 -2.56
N ILE A 131 -7.93 -4.38 -3.04
CA ILE A 131 -8.33 -4.88 -4.36
C ILE A 131 -7.67 -4.03 -5.44
N ASP A 132 -7.69 -2.72 -5.26
CA ASP A 132 -6.99 -1.79 -6.14
C ASP A 132 -5.49 -1.71 -5.81
N PRO A 133 -4.61 -1.65 -6.82
CA PRO A 133 -3.18 -1.54 -6.58
C PRO A 133 -2.79 -0.26 -5.84
N LEU A 134 -2.00 -0.39 -4.77
CA LEU A 134 -1.41 0.75 -4.09
C LEU A 134 -0.34 1.42 -4.97
N LEU A 135 -0.47 2.73 -5.17
CA LEU A 135 0.44 3.53 -5.98
C LEU A 135 1.16 4.58 -5.14
N PHE A 136 2.44 4.82 -5.46
CA PHE A 136 3.27 5.82 -4.82
C PHE A 136 3.74 6.86 -5.83
N PHE A 137 3.64 8.13 -5.46
CA PHE A 137 4.23 9.24 -6.22
C PHE A 137 5.59 9.60 -5.65
N ALA A 138 6.61 9.59 -6.49
CA ALA A 138 7.97 9.90 -6.07
C ALA A 138 8.63 10.99 -6.93
N LYS A 139 9.51 11.76 -6.30
CA LYS A 139 10.42 12.68 -6.99
C LYS A 139 11.84 12.53 -6.44
N LYS A 140 12.82 13.07 -7.17
CA LYS A 140 14.19 13.14 -6.67
C LYS A 140 14.34 14.24 -5.64
N ASN A 141 15.10 13.94 -4.58
CA ASN A 141 15.55 14.92 -3.61
C ASN A 141 16.88 15.58 -4.01
N GLU A 142 17.39 16.48 -3.17
CA GLU A 142 18.67 17.19 -3.39
C GLU A 142 19.88 16.25 -3.53
N ASN A 143 19.78 15.02 -3.02
CA ASN A 143 20.80 13.97 -3.08
C ASN A 143 20.58 13.00 -4.26
N ASP A 144 19.74 13.35 -5.24
CA ASP A 144 19.43 12.54 -6.43
C ASP A 144 18.78 11.18 -6.10
N THR A 145 18.17 11.04 -4.91
CA THR A 145 17.50 9.83 -4.45
C THR A 145 15.98 9.98 -4.58
N TRP A 146 15.29 8.91 -5.01
CA TRP A 146 13.82 8.90 -5.08
C TRP A 146 13.22 8.88 -3.68
N GLN A 147 12.32 9.82 -3.42
CA GLN A 147 11.56 9.93 -2.17
C GLN A 147 10.08 10.08 -2.50
N LEU A 148 9.23 9.61 -1.57
CA LEU A 148 7.80 9.83 -1.63
C LEU A 148 7.49 11.33 -1.59
N LEU A 149 6.46 11.74 -2.31
CA LEU A 149 5.93 13.10 -2.20
C LEU A 149 5.30 13.31 -0.82
N SER A 150 5.46 14.51 -0.28
CA SER A 150 4.63 14.93 0.86
C SER A 150 3.18 15.16 0.41
N SER A 151 2.24 15.20 1.36
CA SER A 151 0.84 15.53 1.06
C SER A 151 0.69 16.90 0.39
N GLU A 152 1.50 17.89 0.80
CA GLU A 152 1.52 19.22 0.17
C GLU A 152 1.96 19.15 -1.29
N GLU A 153 3.02 18.40 -1.58
CA GLU A 153 3.53 18.23 -2.95
C GLU A 153 2.55 17.45 -3.83
N LEU A 154 1.88 16.44 -3.27
CA LEU A 154 0.88 15.65 -3.98
C LEU A 154 -0.32 16.52 -4.38
N GLN A 155 -0.81 17.36 -3.47
CA GLN A 155 -1.91 18.30 -3.75
C GLN A 155 -1.55 19.32 -4.84
N GLU A 156 -0.29 19.75 -4.92
CA GLU A 156 0.17 20.66 -5.98
C GLU A 156 0.15 20.01 -7.37
N ILE A 157 0.43 18.70 -7.45
CA ILE A 157 0.51 17.98 -8.72
C ILE A 157 -0.76 17.22 -9.10
N GLU A 158 -1.69 17.05 -8.17
CA GLU A 158 -2.97 16.34 -8.35
C GLU A 158 -3.72 16.73 -9.63
N PRO A 159 -3.88 18.02 -10.00
CA PRO A 159 -4.58 18.37 -11.24
C PRO A 159 -3.91 17.83 -12.51
N TYR A 160 -2.58 17.71 -12.50
CA TYR A 160 -1.81 17.16 -13.62
C TYR A 160 -1.85 15.64 -13.65
N ILE A 161 -1.94 14.99 -12.47
CA ILE A 161 -2.15 13.55 -12.35
C ILE A 161 -3.51 13.20 -12.96
N GLU A 162 -4.57 13.90 -12.56
CA GLU A 162 -5.93 13.66 -13.07
C GLU A 162 -5.99 13.79 -14.60
N GLU A 163 -5.43 14.87 -15.16
CA GLU A 163 -5.35 15.07 -16.61
C GLU A 163 -4.65 13.89 -17.30
N HIS A 164 -3.52 13.43 -16.75
CA HIS A 164 -2.74 12.34 -17.33
C HIS A 164 -3.44 10.97 -17.24
N LEU A 165 -4.14 10.69 -16.14
CA LEU A 165 -4.91 9.46 -15.95
C LEU A 165 -6.13 9.41 -16.88
N ILE A 166 -6.81 10.54 -17.07
CA ILE A 166 -7.94 10.65 -18.01
C ILE A 166 -7.46 10.39 -19.45
N GLU A 167 -6.36 11.01 -19.88
CA GLU A 167 -5.81 10.81 -21.22
C GLU A 167 -5.44 9.34 -21.50
N THR A 168 -4.98 8.62 -20.48
CA THR A 168 -4.60 7.20 -20.62
C THR A 168 -5.82 6.30 -20.78
N ASN A 169 -6.94 6.61 -20.10
CA ASN A 169 -8.19 5.86 -20.19
C ASN A 169 -9.01 6.14 -21.47
N GLU A 170 -8.86 7.32 -22.09
CA GLU A 170 -9.56 7.65 -23.36
C GLU A 170 -8.91 7.01 -24.61
N ASN A 171 -7.74 6.39 -24.48
CA ASN A 171 -6.99 5.79 -25.59
C ASN A 171 -7.05 4.24 -25.65
N LEU A 172 -7.95 3.61 -24.89
CA LEU A 172 -8.27 2.17 -24.93
C LEU A 172 -9.60 1.90 -25.66
#